data_AF-A0A978UBI8-F1
#
_entry.id   AF-A0A978UBI8-F1
#
_cell.length_a   1.000
_cell.length_b   1.000
_cell.length_c   1.000
_cell.angle_alpha   90.00
_cell.angle_beta   90.00
_cell.angle_gamma   90.00
#
_symmetry.space_group_name_H-M   'P 1'
#
loop_
_entity.id
_entity.type
_entity.pdbx_description
1 polymer ?
#
loop_
_entity_poly.entity_id
_entity_poly.type
_entity_poly.pdbx_seq_one_letter_code
_entity_poly.pdbx_strand_id
1 'polypeptide(L)'
;MATAFKVQLKHLVQSMLDEGILDSQFIQLQALQDASNPNFVAEVITLFCNEAQRIINDLEIYIGQQDVDFSKMDANVHQLKGSSSSIGARRVTLACADLREASDERNKDSAWNFYDIDHDLTACFWVNIYSLGVKFASSPYVLLCKLDSICRQVLIRINQEYATLKVKFQNLLQLENTISAIENNHHQFLDGRYSTMTNMHQL
;
A
#
# COMPACT_ATOMS: atom_id res chain seq x y z
N MET A 1 25.95 -20.08 -5.43
CA MET A 1 24.51 -20.21 -5.05
C MET A 1 23.93 -18.87 -4.59
N ALA A 2 24.54 -18.14 -3.65
CA ALA A 2 24.05 -16.82 -3.21
C ALA A 2 23.83 -15.80 -4.37
N THR A 3 24.68 -15.83 -5.40
CA THR A 3 24.57 -14.95 -6.58
C THR A 3 23.24 -15.08 -7.33
N ALA A 4 22.67 -16.29 -7.42
CA ALA A 4 21.41 -16.51 -8.11
C ALA A 4 20.23 -15.84 -7.36
N PHE A 5 20.20 -15.98 -6.03
CA PHE A 5 19.20 -15.31 -5.19
C PHE A 5 19.37 -13.79 -5.17
N LYS A 6 20.61 -13.28 -5.20
CA LYS A 6 20.86 -11.83 -5.35
C LYS A 6 20.34 -11.28 -6.68
N VAL A 7 20.47 -12.05 -7.77
CA VAL A 7 19.89 -11.68 -9.07
C VAL A 7 18.36 -11.70 -9.01
N GLN A 8 17.75 -12.71 -8.38
CA GLN A 8 16.30 -12.78 -8.19
C GLN A 8 15.77 -11.59 -7.38
N LEU A 9 16.45 -11.22 -6.29
CA LEU A 9 16.09 -10.06 -5.46
C LEU A 9 16.09 -8.77 -6.30
N LYS A 10 17.16 -8.53 -7.06
CA LYS A 10 17.26 -7.37 -7.95
C LYS A 10 16.16 -7.36 -9.01
N HIS A 11 15.88 -8.50 -9.62
CA HIS A 11 14.83 -8.63 -10.62
C HIS A 11 13.43 -8.35 -10.03
N LEU A 12 13.16 -8.84 -8.82
CA LEU A 12 11.90 -8.58 -8.12
C LEU A 12 11.71 -7.08 -7.85
N VAL A 13 12.73 -6.40 -7.31
CA VAL A 13 12.68 -4.95 -7.05
C VAL A 13 12.51 -4.18 -8.36
N GLN A 14 13.24 -4.55 -9.42
CA GLN A 14 13.09 -3.90 -10.73
C GLN A 14 11.69 -4.07 -11.30
N SER A 15 11.11 -5.28 -11.24
CA SER A 15 9.73 -5.53 -11.67
C SER A 15 8.72 -4.69 -10.87
N MET A 16 8.94 -4.49 -9.57
CA MET A 16 8.07 -3.62 -8.75
C MET A 16 8.14 -2.14 -9.16
N LEU A 17 9.31 -1.66 -9.59
CA LEU A 17 9.49 -0.30 -10.11
C LEU A 17 8.88 -0.14 -11.49
N ASP A 18 9.12 -1.11 -12.38
CA ASP A 18 8.61 -1.10 -13.76
C ASP A 18 7.08 -1.21 -13.81
N GLU A 19 6.48 -2.00 -12.90
CA GLU A 19 5.03 -2.07 -12.70
C GLU A 19 4.46 -0.82 -12.02
N GLY A 20 5.32 0.09 -11.53
CA GLY A 20 4.93 1.30 -10.81
C GLY A 20 4.33 1.05 -9.43
N ILE A 21 4.54 -0.15 -8.86
CA ILE A 21 4.16 -0.48 -7.48
C ILE A 21 5.01 0.34 -6.51
N LEU A 22 6.31 0.42 -6.81
CA LEU A 22 7.28 1.24 -6.09
C LEU A 22 7.71 2.44 -6.94
N ASP A 23 8.27 3.46 -6.28
CA ASP A 23 8.92 4.59 -6.93
C ASP A 23 10.39 4.75 -6.48
N SER A 24 11.02 5.84 -6.92
CA SER A 24 12.42 6.16 -6.59
C SER A 24 12.68 6.35 -5.10
N GLN A 25 11.66 6.61 -4.28
CA GLN A 25 11.81 6.72 -2.83
C GLN A 25 12.28 5.40 -2.21
N PHE A 26 11.82 4.27 -2.75
CA PHE A 26 12.28 2.96 -2.29
C PHE A 26 13.77 2.74 -2.58
N ILE A 27 14.28 3.22 -3.72
CA ILE A 27 15.71 3.16 -4.04
C ILE A 27 16.54 3.98 -3.05
N GLN A 28 16.06 5.16 -2.67
CA GLN A 28 16.71 5.98 -1.66
C GLN A 28 16.73 5.26 -0.31
N LEU A 29 15.64 4.60 0.05
CA LEU A 29 15.53 3.82 1.28
C LEU A 29 16.51 2.64 1.30
N GLN A 30 16.65 1.92 0.18
CA GLN A 30 17.66 0.88 0.02
C GLN A 30 19.09 1.41 0.13
N ALA A 31 19.36 2.63 -0.35
CA ALA A 31 20.68 3.25 -0.27
C ALA A 31 21.08 3.64 1.18
N LEU A 32 20.14 3.69 2.11
CA LEU A 32 20.41 3.92 3.54
C LEU A 32 20.86 2.65 4.28
N GLN A 33 20.67 1.48 3.68
CA GLN A 33 21.16 0.21 4.24
C GLN A 33 22.67 0.11 4.06
N ASP A 34 23.39 -0.12 5.15
CA ASP A 34 24.85 -0.25 5.14
C ASP A 34 25.31 -1.48 5.95
N ALA A 35 26.62 -1.70 6.02
CA ALA A 35 27.20 -2.80 6.78
C ALA A 35 26.95 -2.70 8.30
N SER A 36 26.63 -1.51 8.80
CA SER A 36 26.35 -1.24 10.23
C SER A 36 24.88 -1.50 10.57
N ASN A 37 23.97 -1.35 9.61
CA ASN A 37 22.56 -1.66 9.73
C ASN A 37 22.03 -2.50 8.54
N PRO A 38 22.40 -3.79 8.46
CA PRO A 38 22.01 -4.66 7.35
C PRO A 38 20.51 -5.02 7.36
N ASN A 39 19.75 -4.74 8.42
CA ASN A 39 18.32 -5.06 8.51
C ASN A 39 17.41 -3.85 8.32
N PHE A 40 17.96 -2.66 8.04
CA PHE A 40 17.22 -1.41 7.94
C PHE A 40 15.97 -1.50 7.05
N VAL A 41 16.15 -1.97 5.80
CA VAL A 41 15.05 -2.09 4.83
C VAL A 41 13.97 -3.06 5.33
N ALA A 42 14.39 -4.18 5.91
CA ALA A 42 13.48 -5.19 6.44
C ALA A 42 12.65 -4.69 7.62
N GLU A 43 13.28 -3.93 8.53
CA GLU A 43 12.60 -3.30 9.66
C GLU A 43 11.59 -2.25 9.18
N VAL A 44 11.97 -1.38 8.23
CA VAL A 44 11.06 -0.35 7.70
C VAL A 44 9.88 -0.96 6.95
N ILE A 45 10.11 -2.00 6.12
CA ILE A 45 9.03 -2.75 5.46
C ILE A 45 8.06 -3.36 6.49
N THR A 46 8.60 -3.94 7.56
CA THR A 46 7.79 -4.57 8.61
C THR A 46 6.96 -3.54 9.37
N LEU A 47 7.56 -2.41 9.74
CA LEU A 47 6.87 -1.30 10.41
C LEU A 47 5.73 -0.75 9.54
N PHE A 48 6.02 -0.49 8.26
CA PHE A 48 5.02 -0.05 7.29
C PHE A 48 3.86 -1.04 7.18
N CYS A 49 4.13 -2.34 7.02
CA CYS A 49 3.07 -3.34 6.87
C CYS A 49 2.20 -3.45 8.13
N ASN A 50 2.79 -3.34 9.33
CA ASN A 50 2.03 -3.36 10.57
C ASN A 50 1.12 -2.14 10.71
N GLU A 51 1.65 -0.95 10.40
CA GLU A 51 0.89 0.29 10.44
C GLU A 51 -0.22 0.31 9.38
N ALA A 52 0.10 -0.02 8.13
CA ALA A 52 -0.85 -0.04 7.03
C ALA A 52 -1.98 -1.04 7.28
N GLN A 53 -1.68 -2.24 7.81
CA GLN A 53 -2.71 -3.20 8.17
C GLN A 53 -3.66 -2.67 9.24
N ARG A 54 -3.13 -2.00 10.28
CA ARG A 54 -3.95 -1.39 11.33
C ARG A 54 -4.89 -0.34 10.73
N ILE A 55 -4.34 0.58 9.94
CA ILE A 55 -5.12 1.68 9.35
C ILE A 55 -6.19 1.15 8.39
N ILE A 56 -5.88 0.18 7.53
CA ILE A 56 -6.85 -0.41 6.61
C ILE A 56 -8.00 -1.07 7.37
N ASN A 57 -7.70 -1.82 8.44
CA ASN A 57 -8.74 -2.42 9.28
C ASN A 57 -9.62 -1.36 9.95
N ASP A 58 -9.02 -0.27 10.45
CA ASP A 58 -9.78 0.83 11.05
C ASP A 58 -10.69 1.51 10.01
N LEU A 59 -10.20 1.71 8.78
CA LEU A 59 -10.98 2.26 7.67
C LEU A 59 -12.15 1.34 7.29
N GLU A 60 -11.95 0.03 7.25
CA GLU A 60 -13.01 -0.96 7.01
C GLU A 60 -14.10 -0.90 8.08
N ILE A 61 -13.71 -0.75 9.34
CA ILE A 61 -14.66 -0.59 10.45
C ILE A 61 -15.43 0.72 10.31
N TYR A 62 -14.77 1.85 10.05
CA TYR A 62 -15.42 3.15 9.94
C TYR A 62 -16.36 3.23 8.75
N ILE A 63 -15.95 2.73 7.58
CA ILE A 63 -16.79 2.70 6.39
C ILE A 63 -17.89 1.63 6.54
N GLY A 64 -17.70 0.61 7.37
CA GLY A 64 -18.73 -0.37 7.72
C GLY A 64 -19.88 0.16 8.60
N GLN A 65 -19.72 1.34 9.21
CA GLN A 65 -20.73 1.93 10.11
C GLN A 65 -21.83 2.66 9.33
N GLN A 66 -23.03 2.74 9.91
CA GLN A 66 -24.18 3.42 9.32
C GLN A 66 -24.00 4.95 9.24
N ASP A 67 -23.16 5.52 10.12
CA ASP A 67 -22.78 6.93 10.11
C ASP A 67 -21.25 7.01 10.09
N VAL A 68 -20.69 7.38 8.93
CA VAL A 68 -19.24 7.38 8.71
C VAL A 68 -18.64 8.66 9.29
N ASP A 69 -17.71 8.53 10.23
CA ASP A 69 -16.92 9.66 10.73
C ASP A 69 -15.81 10.01 9.73
N PHE A 70 -16.14 10.91 8.79
CA PHE A 70 -15.22 11.37 7.75
C PHE A 70 -13.97 12.08 8.30
N SER A 71 -14.04 12.67 9.50
CA SER A 71 -12.87 13.31 10.10
C SER A 71 -11.84 12.27 10.52
N LYS A 72 -12.28 11.14 11.09
CA LYS A 72 -11.40 10.02 11.41
C LYS A 72 -10.90 9.29 10.16
N MET A 73 -11.77 9.16 9.15
CA MET A 73 -11.40 8.60 7.86
C MET A 73 -10.28 9.40 7.21
N ASP A 74 -10.42 10.72 7.09
CA ASP A 74 -9.39 11.59 6.48
C ASP A 74 -8.06 11.53 7.24
N ALA A 75 -8.10 11.53 8.59
CA ALA A 75 -6.89 11.38 9.41
C ALA A 75 -6.16 10.06 9.14
N ASN A 76 -6.90 8.95 9.03
CA ASN A 76 -6.34 7.63 8.72
C ASN A 76 -5.78 7.56 7.29
N VAL A 77 -6.51 8.09 6.31
CA VAL A 77 -6.05 8.15 4.91
C VAL A 77 -4.79 9.00 4.78
N HIS A 78 -4.73 10.12 5.51
CA HIS A 78 -3.55 10.97 5.56
C HIS A 78 -2.33 10.24 6.13
N GLN A 79 -2.51 9.51 7.24
CA GLN A 79 -1.44 8.69 7.82
C GLN A 79 -0.97 7.59 6.87
N LEU A 80 -1.91 6.84 6.28
CA LEU A 80 -1.58 5.76 5.34
C LEU A 80 -0.85 6.30 4.11
N LYS A 81 -1.28 7.45 3.57
CA LYS A 81 -0.60 8.14 2.47
C LYS A 81 0.82 8.53 2.86
N GLY A 82 1.02 9.12 4.04
CA GLY A 82 2.34 9.52 4.54
C GLY A 82 3.28 8.34 4.70
N SER A 83 2.80 7.27 5.36
CA SER A 83 3.56 6.04 5.56
C SER A 83 3.91 5.36 4.23
N SER A 84 2.94 5.26 3.31
CA SER A 84 3.15 4.71 1.97
C SER A 84 4.13 5.55 1.13
N SER A 85 4.05 6.87 1.22
CA SER A 85 4.98 7.76 0.53
C SER A 85 6.40 7.63 1.08
N SER A 86 6.57 7.41 2.38
CA SER A 86 7.89 7.29 3.01
C SER A 86 8.67 6.05 2.54
N ILE A 87 7.96 4.95 2.28
CA ILE A 87 8.54 3.70 1.79
C ILE A 87 8.56 3.62 0.25
N GLY A 88 7.96 4.59 -0.45
CA GLY A 88 7.85 4.58 -1.91
C GLY A 88 6.77 3.65 -2.46
N ALA A 89 5.77 3.30 -1.67
CA ALA A 89 4.59 2.53 -2.08
C ALA A 89 3.64 3.39 -2.92
N ARG A 90 3.99 3.62 -4.18
CA ARG A 90 3.33 4.58 -5.07
C ARG A 90 1.85 4.28 -5.29
N ARG A 91 1.48 3.03 -5.59
CA ARG A 91 0.07 2.68 -5.89
C ARG A 91 -0.85 2.88 -4.68
N VAL A 92 -0.38 2.51 -3.49
CA VAL A 92 -1.12 2.74 -2.25
C VAL A 92 -1.26 4.24 -2.00
N THR A 93 -0.19 5.01 -2.19
CA THR A 93 -0.20 6.48 -2.05
C THR A 93 -1.20 7.14 -3.00
N LEU A 94 -1.27 6.69 -4.26
CA LEU A 94 -2.23 7.18 -5.24
C LEU A 94 -3.67 6.81 -4.86
N ALA A 95 -3.93 5.55 -4.48
CA ALA A 95 -5.26 5.12 -4.06
C ALA A 95 -5.75 5.88 -2.81
N CYS A 96 -4.85 6.24 -1.88
CA CYS A 96 -5.18 7.12 -0.76
C CYS A 96 -5.47 8.57 -1.19
N ALA A 97 -4.80 9.07 -2.22
CA ALA A 97 -5.09 10.39 -2.78
C ALA A 97 -6.48 10.42 -3.44
N ASP A 98 -6.81 9.38 -4.22
CA ASP A 98 -8.14 9.21 -4.84
C ASP A 98 -9.25 9.17 -3.77
N LEU A 99 -9.01 8.49 -2.64
CA LEU A 99 -9.99 8.42 -1.53
C LEU A 99 -10.22 9.78 -0.89
N ARG A 100 -9.15 10.57 -0.75
CA ARG A 100 -9.25 11.93 -0.19
C ARG A 100 -9.97 12.87 -1.14
N GLU A 101 -9.68 12.82 -2.44
CA GLU A 101 -10.37 13.63 -3.45
C GLU A 101 -11.87 13.32 -3.46
N ALA A 102 -12.25 12.04 -3.46
CA ALA A 102 -13.64 11.61 -3.34
C ALA A 102 -14.32 12.11 -2.04
N SER A 103 -13.56 12.21 -0.95
CA SER A 103 -14.06 12.77 0.32
C SER A 103 -14.16 14.30 0.31
N ASP A 104 -13.28 15.00 -0.40
CA ASP A 104 -13.22 16.46 -0.48
C ASP A 104 -14.29 17.02 -1.44
N GLU A 105 -14.66 16.30 -2.51
CA GLU A 105 -15.78 16.65 -3.41
C GLU A 105 -17.09 16.81 -2.64
N ARG A 106 -17.32 16.00 -1.59
CA ARG A 106 -18.46 16.16 -0.66
C ARG A 106 -18.49 17.52 0.03
N ASN A 107 -17.33 18.05 0.39
CA ASN A 107 -17.23 19.34 1.10
C ASN A 107 -17.44 20.53 0.16
N LYS A 108 -17.34 20.30 -1.16
CA LYS A 108 -17.68 21.27 -2.20
C LYS A 108 -19.10 21.07 -2.74
N ASP A 109 -19.67 19.87 -2.73
CA ASP A 109 -21.09 19.61 -3.05
C ASP A 109 -22.04 20.17 -1.99
N SER A 110 -21.60 20.38 -0.75
CA SER A 110 -22.30 21.22 0.23
C SER A 110 -22.13 22.73 -0.03
N ALA A 111 -21.27 23.12 -0.98
CA ALA A 111 -21.01 24.49 -1.42
C ALA A 111 -21.43 24.79 -2.88
N TRP A 112 -21.82 23.78 -3.66
CA TRP A 112 -22.47 23.97 -4.97
C TRP A 112 -23.96 24.27 -4.76
N ASN A 113 -24.27 25.55 -4.59
CA ASN A 113 -25.47 26.09 -5.20
C ASN A 113 -25.47 25.63 -6.66
N PHE A 114 -26.46 24.83 -7.03
CA PHE A 114 -27.09 24.76 -8.35
C PHE A 114 -26.31 25.53 -9.43
N TYR A 115 -25.34 24.93 -10.10
CA TYR A 115 -24.93 25.18 -11.49
C TYR A 115 -23.75 24.24 -11.81
N ASP A 116 -23.86 23.55 -12.94
CA ASP A 116 -22.89 22.64 -13.57
C ASP A 116 -22.83 21.19 -13.07
N ILE A 117 -23.84 20.42 -13.48
CA ILE A 117 -23.71 18.98 -13.76
C ILE A 117 -23.72 18.82 -15.29
N ASP A 118 -22.57 18.52 -15.88
CA ASP A 118 -22.50 17.75 -17.12
C ASP A 118 -21.75 16.44 -16.80
N HIS A 119 -22.49 15.32 -16.72
CA HIS A 119 -22.45 14.21 -17.69
C HIS A 119 -21.16 13.36 -17.51
N ASP A 120 -21.17 12.18 -16.86
CA ASP A 120 -21.45 10.95 -17.62
C ASP A 120 -21.74 9.64 -16.82
N LEU A 121 -22.11 9.66 -15.52
CA LEU A 121 -22.32 8.40 -14.77
C LEU A 121 -23.70 8.20 -14.12
N THR A 122 -24.63 9.15 -14.27
CA THR A 122 -25.99 9.07 -13.70
C THR A 122 -27.06 8.56 -14.67
N ALA A 123 -26.73 8.34 -15.95
CA ALA A 123 -27.73 8.04 -16.98
C ALA A 123 -28.40 6.66 -16.86
N CYS A 124 -27.73 5.62 -16.34
CA CYS A 124 -28.32 4.27 -16.35
C CYS A 124 -29.46 4.07 -15.33
N PHE A 125 -29.52 4.87 -14.26
CA PHE A 125 -30.55 4.70 -13.23
C PHE A 125 -31.75 5.66 -13.36
N TRP A 126 -31.62 6.72 -14.16
CA TRP A 126 -32.65 7.77 -14.26
C TRP A 126 -33.64 7.56 -15.42
N VAL A 127 -33.34 6.74 -16.42
CA VAL A 127 -34.21 6.62 -17.61
C VAL A 127 -35.57 5.96 -17.31
N ASN A 128 -35.72 5.21 -16.21
CA ASN A 128 -36.98 4.48 -15.93
C ASN A 128 -37.92 5.14 -14.90
N ILE A 129 -37.61 6.32 -14.35
CA ILE A 129 -38.46 6.97 -13.33
C ILE A 129 -39.14 8.26 -13.82
N TYR A 130 -38.65 8.90 -14.87
CA TYR A 130 -39.23 10.16 -15.36
C TYR A 130 -40.64 10.05 -15.99
N SER A 131 -41.15 8.85 -16.24
CA SER A 131 -42.53 8.68 -16.73
C SER A 131 -43.61 8.77 -15.64
N LEU A 132 -43.25 8.92 -14.35
CA LEU A 132 -44.20 8.90 -13.23
C LEU A 132 -44.40 10.26 -12.53
N GLY A 133 -43.81 11.34 -13.03
CA GLY A 133 -44.14 12.70 -12.57
C GLY A 133 -43.80 13.01 -11.10
N VAL A 134 -42.92 12.24 -10.46
CA VAL A 134 -42.51 12.49 -9.07
C VAL A 134 -41.27 13.37 -9.05
N LYS A 135 -41.41 14.63 -8.61
CA LYS A 135 -40.28 15.50 -8.26
C LYS A 135 -39.66 15.00 -6.96
N PHE A 136 -38.60 14.20 -7.05
CA PHE A 136 -37.72 14.01 -5.91
C PHE A 136 -36.81 15.24 -5.82
N ALA A 137 -37.13 16.14 -4.88
CA ALA A 137 -36.09 16.99 -4.29
C ALA A 137 -34.98 16.04 -3.83
N SER A 138 -33.73 16.33 -4.23
CA SER A 138 -32.54 15.56 -3.91
C SER A 138 -32.46 15.32 -2.39
N SER A 139 -32.96 14.16 -1.99
CA SER A 139 -33.01 13.75 -0.60
C SER A 139 -31.58 13.56 -0.10
N PRO A 140 -31.20 14.13 1.06
CA PRO A 140 -29.84 14.00 1.61
C PRO A 140 -29.39 12.54 1.77
N TYR A 141 -30.34 11.60 1.86
CA TYR A 141 -30.08 10.17 1.89
C TYR A 141 -29.51 9.60 0.59
N VAL A 142 -29.86 10.14 -0.59
CA VAL A 142 -29.37 9.63 -1.88
C VAL A 142 -27.91 10.00 -2.12
N LEU A 143 -27.48 11.18 -1.64
CA LEU A 143 -26.08 11.62 -1.71
C LEU A 143 -25.20 10.83 -0.73
N LEU A 144 -25.69 10.58 0.48
CA LEU A 144 -25.03 9.72 1.49
C LEU A 144 -24.86 8.27 0.99
N CYS A 145 -25.88 7.68 0.36
CA CYS A 145 -25.80 6.33 -0.20
C CYS A 145 -24.82 6.20 -1.38
N LYS A 146 -24.65 7.24 -2.20
CA LYS A 146 -23.68 7.23 -3.31
C LYS A 146 -22.23 7.37 -2.81
N LEU A 147 -22.01 8.20 -1.81
CA LEU A 147 -20.67 8.42 -1.25
C LEU A 147 -20.16 7.20 -0.47
N ASP A 148 -21.05 6.51 0.26
CA ASP A 148 -20.74 5.23 0.90
C ASP A 148 -20.29 4.18 -0.14
N SER A 149 -20.89 4.18 -1.34
CA SER A 149 -20.48 3.30 -2.43
C SER A 149 -19.09 3.63 -2.99
N ILE A 150 -18.75 4.91 -3.17
CA ILE A 150 -17.45 5.34 -3.72
C ILE A 150 -16.33 5.11 -2.70
N CYS A 151 -16.51 5.51 -1.44
CA CYS A 151 -15.51 5.29 -0.39
C CYS A 151 -15.25 3.79 -0.19
N ARG A 152 -16.28 2.94 -0.25
CA ARG A 152 -16.11 1.48 -0.23
C ARG A 152 -15.32 0.96 -1.43
N GLN A 153 -15.63 1.43 -2.65
CA GLN A 153 -14.91 1.00 -3.85
C GLN A 153 -13.42 1.39 -3.80
N VAL A 154 -13.12 2.62 -3.38
CA VAL A 154 -11.73 3.06 -3.26
C VAL A 154 -11.03 2.34 -2.10
N LEU A 155 -11.70 2.05 -0.98
CA LEU A 155 -11.14 1.25 0.10
C LEU A 155 -10.79 -0.18 -0.36
N ILE A 156 -11.67 -0.82 -1.14
CA ILE A 156 -11.39 -2.13 -1.75
C ILE A 156 -10.13 -2.05 -2.61
N ARG A 157 -9.98 -0.99 -3.41
CA ARG A 157 -8.79 -0.76 -4.22
C ARG A 157 -7.53 -0.56 -3.37
N ILE A 158 -7.59 0.23 -2.30
CA ILE A 158 -6.47 0.38 -1.34
C ILE A 158 -6.08 -0.98 -0.76
N ASN A 159 -7.04 -1.79 -0.33
CA ASN A 159 -6.78 -3.10 0.23
C ASN A 159 -6.15 -4.04 -0.80
N GLN A 160 -6.63 -4.04 -2.05
CA GLN A 160 -6.05 -4.82 -3.15
C GLN A 160 -4.60 -4.43 -3.48
N GLU A 161 -4.32 -3.13 -3.60
CA GLU A 161 -2.97 -2.64 -3.88
C GLU A 161 -2.02 -2.94 -2.71
N TYR A 162 -2.50 -2.75 -1.47
CA TYR A 162 -1.74 -3.09 -0.27
C TYR A 162 -1.47 -4.60 -0.17
N ALA A 163 -2.46 -5.45 -0.43
CA ALA A 163 -2.29 -6.90 -0.41
C ALA A 163 -1.24 -7.36 -1.43
N THR A 164 -1.29 -6.80 -2.65
CA THR A 164 -0.30 -7.06 -3.70
C THR A 164 1.10 -6.64 -3.26
N LEU A 165 1.23 -5.42 -2.71
CA LEU A 165 2.48 -4.90 -2.19
C LEU A 165 3.05 -5.77 -1.06
N LYS A 166 2.20 -6.15 -0.11
CA LYS A 166 2.56 -6.98 1.05
C LYS A 166 3.13 -8.33 0.62
N VAL A 167 2.50 -9.01 -0.35
CA VAL A 167 3.01 -10.28 -0.89
C VAL A 167 4.40 -10.10 -1.51
N LYS A 168 4.60 -9.04 -2.31
CA LYS A 168 5.91 -8.78 -2.93
C LYS A 168 6.98 -8.42 -1.90
N PHE A 169 6.64 -7.66 -0.86
CA PHE A 169 7.53 -7.40 0.26
C PHE A 169 7.87 -8.65 1.06
N GLN A 170 6.92 -9.55 1.31
CA GLN A 170 7.21 -10.83 1.95
C GLN A 170 8.19 -11.68 1.14
N ASN A 171 8.03 -11.71 -0.19
CA ASN A 171 8.96 -12.40 -1.07
C ASN A 171 10.37 -11.77 -1.02
N LEU A 172 10.45 -10.43 -0.97
CA LEU A 172 11.70 -9.70 -0.83
C LEU A 172 12.42 -10.10 0.47
N LEU A 173 11.73 -10.03 1.61
CA LEU A 173 12.28 -10.40 2.91
C LEU A 173 12.70 -11.88 2.97
N GLN A 174 11.93 -12.77 2.34
CA GLN A 174 12.27 -14.18 2.26
C GLN A 174 13.55 -14.43 1.46
N LEU A 175 13.74 -13.73 0.35
CA LEU A 175 14.96 -13.80 -0.45
C LEU A 175 16.17 -13.27 0.34
N GLU A 176 16.04 -12.15 1.05
CA GLU A 176 17.11 -11.58 1.89
C GLU A 176 17.53 -12.52 3.03
N ASN A 177 16.56 -13.13 3.71
CA ASN A 177 16.83 -14.12 4.76
C ASN A 177 17.54 -15.37 4.19
N THR A 178 17.15 -15.81 3.00
CA THR A 178 17.79 -16.95 2.32
C THR A 178 19.23 -16.64 1.93
N ILE A 179 19.50 -15.44 1.40
CA ILE A 179 20.86 -14.99 1.08
C ILE A 179 21.72 -14.97 2.34
N SER A 180 21.22 -14.36 3.42
CA SER A 180 21.91 -14.27 4.70
C SER A 180 22.24 -15.66 5.27
N ALA A 181 21.30 -16.60 5.22
CA ALA A 181 21.51 -17.98 5.68
C ALA A 181 22.62 -18.69 4.88
N ILE A 182 22.64 -18.52 3.55
CA ILE A 182 23.68 -19.12 2.69
C ILE A 182 25.06 -18.52 2.98
N GLU A 183 25.14 -17.20 3.16
CA GLU A 183 26.41 -16.50 3.43
C GLU A 183 26.97 -16.88 4.81
N ASN A 184 26.11 -17.00 5.83
CA ASN A 184 26.48 -17.45 7.17
C ASN A 184 26.95 -18.91 7.17
N ASN A 185 26.25 -19.80 6.46
CA ASN A 185 26.66 -21.20 6.32
C ASN A 185 28.00 -21.34 5.57
N HIS A 186 28.27 -20.46 4.60
CA HIS A 186 29.54 -20.45 3.88
C HIS A 186 30.71 -19.99 4.78
N HIS A 187 30.50 -18.99 5.63
CA HIS A 187 31.52 -18.53 6.59
C HIS A 187 31.87 -19.63 7.59
N GLN A 188 30.88 -20.30 8.18
CA GLN A 188 31.13 -21.42 9.10
C GLN A 188 31.90 -22.57 8.45
N PHE A 189 31.64 -22.82 7.16
CA PHE A 189 32.33 -23.86 6.41
C PHE A 189 33.79 -23.50 6.08
N LEU A 190 34.09 -22.22 5.84
CA LEU A 190 35.46 -21.75 5.64
C LEU A 190 36.24 -21.76 6.98
N ASP A 191 35.66 -21.28 8.07
CA ASP A 191 36.29 -21.30 9.41
C ASP A 191 36.57 -22.73 9.89
N GLY A 192 35.68 -23.68 9.61
CA GLY A 192 35.90 -25.10 9.91
C GLY A 192 37.05 -25.73 9.12
N ARG A 193 37.30 -25.28 7.88
CA ARG A 193 38.45 -25.74 7.06
C ARG A 193 39.77 -25.13 7.53
N TYR A 194 39.79 -23.85 7.89
CA TYR A 194 41.00 -23.21 8.44
C TYR A 194 41.38 -23.82 9.80
N SER A 195 40.41 -24.15 10.65
CA SER A 195 40.65 -24.80 11.94
C SER A 195 41.20 -26.22 11.80
N THR A 196 40.76 -26.97 10.79
CA THR A 196 41.27 -28.33 10.53
C THR A 196 42.64 -28.35 9.86
N MET A 197 42.96 -27.38 9.00
CA MET A 197 44.32 -27.26 8.42
C MET A 197 45.36 -26.82 9.47
N THR A 198 45.00 -25.97 10.43
CA THR A 198 45.93 -25.52 11.48
C THR A 198 46.32 -26.66 12.43
N ASN A 199 45.40 -27.60 12.69
CA ASN A 199 45.67 -28.78 13.53
C ASN A 199 46.47 -29.89 12.82
N MET A 200 46.56 -29.90 11.49
CA MET A 200 47.42 -30.85 10.75
C MET A 200 48.88 -30.42 10.64
N HIS A 201 49.21 -29.15 10.95
CA HIS A 201 50.58 -28.63 10.96
C HIS A 201 51.25 -28.71 12.36
N GLN A 202 50.59 -29.34 13.34
CA GLN A 202 51.10 -29.56 14.71
C GLN A 202 51.31 -31.05 15.07
N LEU A 203 51.30 -31.95 14.07
CA LEU A 203 51.71 -33.35 14.19
C LEU A 203 52.97 -33.59 13.34
#